data_AF-A0A2X2X5K3-F1
#
_entry.id   AF-A0A2X2X5K3-F1
#
_cell.length_a   1.000
_cell.length_b   1.000
_cell.length_c   1.000
_cell.angle_alpha   90.00
_cell.angle_beta   90.00
_cell.angle_gamma   90.00
#
_symmetry.space_group_name_H-M   'P 1'
#
loop_
_entity.id
_entity.type
_entity.pdbx_description
1 polymer ?
#
loop_
_entity_poly.entity_id
_entity_poly.type
_entity_poly.pdbx_seq_one_letter_code
_entity_poly.pdbx_strand_id
1 'polypeptide(L)'
;MKKIILIIICFSFISCSAQMKLNKSKEIDILINTPWKFGENNNIHYTIKNKSNKTYVVDPYGFSGDSYWLFNNEKLNPIDRSRGYYTRHTDEDCKGDLIIIKPKHKIDIALSLNYSEKGIYDLSKPGKYIWNIKSNHSKKNDMPLTCKSYIITLEKKGYIMLEDSIVAKIPFIR
;
A
#
# COMPACT_ATOMS: atom_id res chain seq x y z
N MET A 1 58.46 22.88 -8.41
CA MET A 1 57.29 22.54 -9.26
C MET A 1 56.23 21.88 -8.38
N LYS A 2 55.10 22.55 -8.10
CA LYS A 2 54.05 22.01 -7.22
C LYS A 2 53.11 21.12 -8.04
N LYS A 3 52.97 19.84 -7.64
CA LYS A 3 52.00 18.90 -8.22
C LYS A 3 50.60 19.30 -7.77
N ILE A 4 49.76 19.75 -8.70
CA ILE A 4 48.33 19.93 -8.46
C ILE A 4 47.67 18.59 -8.75
N ILE A 5 47.18 17.92 -7.71
CA ILE A 5 46.37 16.70 -7.84
C ILE A 5 44.91 17.17 -7.95
N LEU A 6 44.33 17.03 -9.13
CA LEU A 6 42.93 17.35 -9.39
C LEU A 6 42.08 16.14 -8.98
N ILE A 7 41.39 16.21 -7.83
CA ILE A 7 40.44 15.18 -7.40
C ILE A 7 39.07 15.54 -7.98
N ILE A 8 38.68 14.87 -9.07
CA ILE A 8 37.33 14.97 -9.63
C ILE A 8 36.41 14.12 -8.76
N ILE A 9 35.66 14.77 -7.86
CA ILE A 9 34.60 14.11 -7.10
C ILE A 9 33.39 13.98 -8.03
N CYS A 10 33.22 12.79 -8.61
CA CYS A 10 32.04 12.42 -9.37
C CYS A 10 30.83 12.32 -8.41
N PHE A 11 30.13 13.43 -8.17
CA PHE A 11 28.78 13.40 -7.61
C PHE A 11 27.83 12.90 -8.70
N SER A 12 27.85 11.60 -8.97
CA SER A 12 26.75 10.95 -9.65
C SER A 12 25.50 11.16 -8.79
N PHE A 13 24.55 11.96 -9.29
CA PHE A 13 23.21 12.10 -8.71
C PHE A 13 22.49 10.74 -8.82
N ILE A 14 22.81 9.84 -7.89
CA ILE A 14 22.08 8.58 -7.74
C ILE A 14 20.68 9.02 -7.30
N SER A 15 19.72 8.90 -8.21
CA SER A 15 18.30 8.97 -7.87
C SER A 15 18.00 7.74 -7.00
N CYS A 16 18.32 7.84 -5.71
CA CYS A 16 18.22 6.74 -4.76
C CYS A 16 16.74 6.52 -4.45
N SER A 17 16.12 5.57 -5.15
CA SER A 17 14.82 5.05 -4.74
C SER A 17 15.03 4.20 -3.48
N ALA A 18 14.44 4.60 -2.37
CA ALA A 18 14.48 3.83 -1.13
C ALA A 18 13.24 2.92 -1.04
N GLN A 19 13.39 1.75 -0.42
CA GLN A 19 12.23 0.93 -0.07
C GLN A 19 11.77 1.32 1.34
N MET A 20 10.51 1.73 1.45
CA MET A 20 9.89 2.14 2.70
C MET A 20 8.92 1.08 3.18
N LYS A 21 9.04 0.69 4.46
CA LYS A 21 8.06 -0.16 5.14
C LYS A 21 6.91 0.69 5.69
N LEU A 22 5.67 0.26 5.43
CA LEU A 22 4.45 1.03 5.72
C LEU A 22 3.76 0.61 7.02
N ASN A 23 3.84 -0.67 7.36
CA ASN A 23 3.10 -1.28 8.45
C ASN A 23 4.00 -1.56 9.67
N LYS A 24 3.39 -1.96 10.80
CA LYS A 24 4.14 -2.25 12.05
C LYS A 24 4.35 -3.73 12.34
N SER A 25 3.68 -4.64 11.61
CA SER A 25 3.81 -6.08 11.84
C SER A 25 5.27 -6.56 11.81
N LYS A 26 5.59 -7.50 12.71
CA LYS A 26 6.90 -8.17 12.72
C LYS A 26 6.96 -9.35 11.74
N GLU A 27 5.79 -9.92 11.42
CA GLU A 27 5.66 -11.15 10.62
C GLU A 27 5.43 -10.84 9.13
N ILE A 28 4.74 -9.74 8.82
CA ILE A 28 4.44 -9.29 7.46
C ILE A 28 5.05 -7.90 7.26
N ASP A 29 5.72 -7.68 6.13
CA ASP A 29 6.13 -6.36 5.70
C ASP A 29 5.30 -5.94 4.47
N ILE A 30 4.75 -4.73 4.51
CA ILE A 30 4.15 -4.06 3.35
C ILE A 30 5.10 -2.93 2.97
N LEU A 31 5.64 -2.99 1.76
CA LEU A 31 6.74 -2.15 1.30
C LEU A 31 6.36 -1.42 0.02
N ILE A 32 6.88 -0.21 -0.15
CA ILE A 32 6.75 0.59 -1.37
C ILE A 32 8.09 1.24 -1.71
N ASN A 33 8.38 1.39 -3.00
CA ASN A 33 9.54 2.17 -3.45
C ASN A 33 9.19 3.67 -3.46
N THR A 34 10.04 4.49 -2.87
CA THR A 34 9.82 5.92 -2.72
C THR A 34 11.04 6.74 -3.20
N PRO A 35 10.82 7.99 -3.66
CA PRO A 35 9.52 8.59 -3.95
C PRO A 35 8.84 7.87 -5.11
N TRP A 36 7.53 7.65 -5.00
CA TRP A 36 6.77 7.01 -6.07
C TRP A 36 6.51 8.01 -7.21
N LYS A 37 6.61 7.57 -8.46
CA LYS A 37 6.43 8.42 -9.64
C LYS A 37 5.08 8.15 -10.29
N PHE A 38 4.30 9.20 -10.53
CA PHE A 38 3.05 9.08 -11.29
C PHE A 38 3.33 8.54 -12.70
N GLY A 39 2.68 7.43 -13.05
CA GLY A 39 2.74 6.79 -14.36
C GLY A 39 1.36 6.74 -15.02
N GLU A 40 1.30 6.29 -16.27
CA GLU A 40 0.07 6.32 -17.11
C GLU A 40 -1.13 5.61 -16.47
N ASN A 41 -0.91 4.53 -15.72
CA ASN A 41 -1.99 3.73 -15.13
C ASN A 41 -2.28 4.03 -13.66
N ASN A 42 -1.52 4.95 -13.01
CA ASN A 42 -1.64 5.35 -11.60
C ASN A 42 -1.76 4.22 -10.53
N ASN A 43 -1.57 2.95 -10.89
CA ASN A 43 -1.68 1.82 -9.97
C ASN A 43 -0.42 1.73 -9.11
N ILE A 44 -0.58 1.93 -7.80
CA ILE A 44 0.50 1.81 -6.84
C ILE A 44 0.67 0.34 -6.47
N HIS A 45 1.80 -0.25 -6.86
CA HIS A 45 2.17 -1.60 -6.46
C HIS A 45 2.95 -1.57 -5.15
N TYR A 46 2.61 -2.52 -4.28
CA TYR A 46 3.25 -2.78 -3.00
C TYR A 46 3.88 -4.15 -3.03
N THR A 47 5.03 -4.29 -2.39
CA THR A 47 5.58 -5.60 -2.05
C THR A 47 5.00 -6.03 -0.71
N ILE A 48 4.35 -7.19 -0.65
CA ILE A 48 4.04 -7.85 0.61
C ILE A 48 5.01 -9.01 0.81
N LYS A 49 5.72 -9.02 1.95
CA LYS A 49 6.71 -10.04 2.30
C LYS A 49 6.34 -10.70 3.62
N ASN A 50 6.10 -12.00 3.57
CA ASN A 50 5.91 -12.83 4.75
C ASN A 50 7.24 -13.32 5.28
N LYS A 51 7.57 -12.95 6.52
CA LYS A 51 8.79 -13.35 7.21
C LYS A 51 8.56 -14.48 8.21
N SER A 52 7.32 -14.86 8.49
CA SER A 52 7.00 -15.94 9.42
C SER A 52 6.91 -17.29 8.70
N ASN A 53 6.57 -18.32 9.47
CA ASN A 53 6.28 -19.67 8.99
C ASN A 53 4.76 -19.93 8.81
N LYS A 54 3.92 -18.89 8.95
CA LYS A 54 2.46 -18.98 8.88
C LYS A 54 1.96 -18.54 7.50
N THR A 55 0.75 -18.93 7.14
CA THR A 55 0.08 -18.45 5.91
C THR A 55 -0.89 -17.32 6.27
N TYR A 56 -0.84 -16.21 5.54
CA TYR A 56 -1.76 -15.09 5.75
C TYR A 56 -2.74 -14.93 4.61
N VAL A 57 -3.92 -14.44 4.95
CA VAL A 57 -4.93 -13.94 4.01
C VAL A 57 -4.94 -12.42 4.11
N VAL A 58 -4.86 -11.74 2.99
CA VAL A 58 -4.93 -10.27 2.89
C VAL A 58 -6.08 -9.92 1.96
N ASP A 59 -6.97 -9.05 2.41
CA ASP A 59 -7.94 -8.42 1.53
C ASP A 59 -7.30 -7.18 0.89
N PRO A 60 -7.14 -7.12 -0.44
CA PRO A 60 -6.56 -5.96 -1.11
C PRO A 60 -7.33 -4.65 -0.87
N TYR A 61 -8.59 -4.74 -0.43
CA TYR A 61 -9.46 -3.61 -0.11
C TYR A 61 -9.79 -3.52 1.39
N GLY A 62 -9.19 -4.37 2.23
CA GLY A 62 -9.51 -4.45 3.66
C GLY A 62 -8.92 -3.35 4.54
N PHE A 63 -8.06 -2.48 4.00
CA PHE A 63 -7.56 -1.32 4.76
C PHE A 63 -8.58 -0.19 4.75
N SER A 64 -9.01 0.20 5.95
CA SER A 64 -9.98 1.27 6.17
C SER A 64 -9.46 2.30 7.16
N GLY A 65 -9.69 3.58 6.89
CA GLY A 65 -9.37 4.66 7.82
C GLY A 65 -9.39 6.03 7.16
N ASP A 66 -8.43 6.87 7.52
CA ASP A 66 -8.31 8.24 7.05
C ASP A 66 -7.06 8.41 6.18
N SER A 67 -7.21 9.18 5.11
CA SER A 67 -6.07 9.64 4.32
C SER A 67 -6.37 10.98 3.68
N TYR A 68 -5.29 11.67 3.30
CA TYR A 68 -5.35 12.92 2.56
C TYR A 68 -4.02 13.21 1.88
N TRP A 69 -4.08 14.04 0.85
CA TRP A 69 -2.91 14.46 0.10
C TRP A 69 -2.41 15.82 0.56
N LEU A 70 -1.08 15.96 0.58
CA LEU A 70 -0.40 17.25 0.66
C LEU A 70 0.28 17.56 -0.68
N PHE A 71 0.27 18.82 -1.08
CA PHE A 71 1.09 19.36 -2.17
C PHE A 71 1.97 20.48 -1.59
N ASN A 72 3.29 20.35 -1.72
CA ASN A 72 4.25 21.30 -1.12
C ASN A 72 3.96 21.60 0.37
N ASN A 73 3.61 20.55 1.13
CA ASN A 73 3.23 20.58 2.55
C ASN A 73 1.86 21.21 2.90
N GLU A 74 1.07 21.62 1.92
CA GLU A 74 -0.29 22.12 2.14
C GLU A 74 -1.32 21.04 1.83
N LYS A 75 -2.35 20.92 2.67
CA LYS A 75 -3.41 19.92 2.50
C LYS A 75 -4.27 20.26 1.29
N LEU A 76 -4.40 19.30 0.38
CA LEU A 76 -5.30 19.40 -0.76
C LEU A 76 -6.75 19.16 -0.33
N ASN A 77 -7.65 19.90 -0.96
CA ASN A 77 -9.08 19.60 -0.91
C ASN A 77 -9.42 18.63 -2.05
N PRO A 78 -10.24 17.60 -1.80
CA PRO A 78 -10.78 16.77 -2.88
C PRO A 78 -11.57 17.63 -3.87
N ILE A 79 -11.38 17.39 -5.17
CA ILE A 79 -12.18 18.01 -6.23
C ILE A 79 -13.54 17.31 -6.40
N ASP A 80 -13.63 16.05 -5.98
CA ASP A 80 -14.85 15.26 -6.00
C ASP A 80 -14.78 14.13 -4.96
N ARG A 81 -15.87 13.39 -4.80
CA ARG A 81 -15.93 12.18 -3.99
C ARG A 81 -16.59 11.03 -4.74
N SER A 82 -15.91 9.89 -4.81
CA SER A 82 -16.48 8.66 -5.35
C SER A 82 -17.63 8.16 -4.48
N ARG A 83 -18.66 7.59 -5.13
CA ARG A 83 -19.79 6.95 -4.45
C ARG A 83 -19.73 5.45 -4.71
N GLY A 84 -20.07 4.65 -3.70
CA GLY A 84 -20.18 3.20 -3.81
C GLY A 84 -19.21 2.43 -2.91
N TYR A 85 -19.50 1.14 -2.80
CA TYR A 85 -18.72 0.14 -2.05
C TYR A 85 -18.20 -0.91 -3.04
N TYR A 86 -17.08 -1.54 -2.72
CA TYR A 86 -16.62 -2.70 -3.48
C TYR A 86 -17.50 -3.85 -3.07
N THR A 87 -18.02 -4.56 -4.05
CA THR A 87 -18.96 -5.65 -3.80
C THR A 87 -18.32 -6.95 -4.25
N ARG A 88 -18.37 -7.95 -3.37
CA ARG A 88 -18.20 -9.36 -3.70
C ARG A 88 -19.54 -10.01 -3.47
N HIS A 89 -20.14 -10.57 -4.50
CA HIS A 89 -21.50 -11.12 -4.45
C HIS A 89 -21.51 -12.59 -4.08
N THR A 90 -20.40 -13.30 -4.33
CA THR A 90 -20.26 -14.74 -4.09
C THR A 90 -18.96 -15.08 -3.35
N ASP A 91 -18.92 -16.28 -2.74
CA ASP A 91 -17.68 -16.85 -2.18
C ASP A 91 -16.59 -17.03 -3.27
N GLU A 92 -16.98 -17.23 -4.54
CA GLU A 92 -16.02 -17.37 -5.64
C GLU A 92 -15.34 -16.03 -5.96
N ASP A 93 -16.07 -14.91 -5.87
CA ASP A 93 -15.48 -13.57 -5.96
C ASP A 93 -14.43 -13.36 -4.86
N CYS A 94 -14.74 -13.81 -3.64
CA CYS A 94 -13.81 -13.75 -2.52
C CYS A 94 -12.57 -14.62 -2.74
N LYS A 95 -12.73 -15.79 -3.35
CA LYS A 95 -11.61 -16.67 -3.71
C LYS A 95 -10.73 -16.10 -4.83
N GLY A 96 -11.31 -15.34 -5.75
CA GLY A 96 -10.57 -14.63 -6.80
C GLY A 96 -9.76 -13.44 -6.28
N ASP A 97 -10.31 -12.71 -5.30
CA ASP A 97 -9.73 -11.44 -4.84
C ASP A 97 -8.81 -11.56 -3.62
N LEU A 98 -9.10 -12.47 -2.68
CA LEU A 98 -8.32 -12.57 -1.45
C LEU A 98 -6.91 -13.09 -1.73
N ILE A 99 -5.91 -12.40 -1.20
CA ILE A 99 -4.51 -12.71 -1.45
C ILE A 99 -4.03 -13.68 -0.38
N ILE A 100 -3.53 -14.84 -0.81
CA ILE A 100 -2.93 -15.84 0.09
C ILE A 100 -1.40 -15.71 0.02
N ILE A 101 -0.78 -15.36 1.15
CA ILE A 101 0.68 -15.21 1.26
C ILE A 101 1.25 -16.37 2.08
N LYS A 102 1.85 -17.31 1.36
CA LYS A 102 2.52 -18.48 1.93
C LYS A 102 3.72 -18.11 2.81
N PRO A 103 4.17 -19.01 3.69
CA PRO A 103 5.37 -18.82 4.51
C PRO A 103 6.57 -18.40 3.67
N LYS A 104 7.34 -17.43 4.17
CA LYS A 104 8.58 -16.93 3.52
C LYS A 104 8.41 -16.39 2.09
N HIS A 105 7.18 -16.22 1.63
CA HIS A 105 6.89 -15.76 0.27
C HIS A 105 6.85 -14.23 0.19
N LYS A 106 7.13 -13.72 -1.01
CA LYS A 106 7.00 -12.32 -1.38
C LYS A 106 6.10 -12.23 -2.61
N ILE A 107 5.21 -11.26 -2.64
CA ILE A 107 4.37 -10.94 -3.81
C ILE A 107 4.34 -9.42 -4.03
N ASP A 108 4.30 -9.00 -5.29
CA ASP A 108 4.09 -7.60 -5.68
C ASP A 108 2.65 -7.44 -6.18
N ILE A 109 1.87 -6.58 -5.54
CA ILE A 109 0.41 -6.48 -5.76
C ILE A 109 -0.10 -5.06 -5.51
N ALA A 110 -1.20 -4.69 -6.17
CA ALA A 110 -1.92 -3.47 -5.86
C ALA A 110 -2.71 -3.64 -4.56
N LEU A 111 -2.65 -2.63 -3.68
CA LEU A 111 -3.45 -2.56 -2.47
C LEU A 111 -4.15 -1.21 -2.39
N SER A 112 -5.41 -1.22 -1.96
CA SER A 112 -6.05 -0.01 -1.51
C SER A 112 -5.71 0.20 -0.03
N LEU A 113 -4.81 1.15 0.26
CA LEU A 113 -4.41 1.45 1.63
C LEU A 113 -5.45 2.25 2.42
N ASN A 114 -6.49 2.77 1.75
CA ASN A 114 -7.67 3.31 2.40
C ASN A 114 -8.87 3.22 1.45
N TYR A 115 -9.53 2.07 1.43
CA TYR A 115 -10.68 1.86 0.54
C TYR A 115 -11.85 2.83 0.84
N SER A 116 -11.96 3.25 2.09
CA SER A 116 -12.96 4.21 2.55
C SER A 116 -12.65 5.65 2.13
N GLU A 117 -11.42 5.97 1.68
CA GLU A 117 -11.13 7.28 1.09
C GLU A 117 -11.88 7.40 -0.24
N LYS A 118 -12.96 8.16 -0.22
CA LYS A 118 -13.71 8.51 -1.41
C LYS A 118 -13.20 9.78 -2.09
N GLY A 119 -12.24 10.49 -1.50
CA GLY A 119 -11.73 11.74 -2.06
C GLY A 119 -11.01 11.53 -3.39
N ILE A 120 -11.42 12.26 -4.43
CA ILE A 120 -10.71 12.37 -5.70
C ILE A 120 -9.93 13.69 -5.65
N TYR A 121 -8.63 13.65 -5.87
CA TYR A 121 -7.74 14.81 -5.78
C TYR A 121 -7.15 15.15 -7.14
N ASP A 122 -6.99 16.45 -7.42
CA ASP A 122 -6.20 16.91 -8.56
C ASP A 122 -4.70 16.78 -8.24
N LEU A 123 -4.08 15.74 -8.76
CA LEU A 123 -2.64 15.47 -8.66
C LEU A 123 -1.92 15.82 -9.99
N SER A 124 -2.45 16.78 -10.75
CA SER A 124 -1.94 17.08 -12.09
C SER A 124 -0.70 17.99 -12.12
N LYS A 125 -0.49 18.79 -11.07
CA LYS A 125 0.60 19.78 -11.04
C LYS A 125 1.96 19.10 -10.86
N PRO A 126 3.03 19.58 -11.52
CA PRO A 126 4.39 19.08 -11.25
C PRO A 126 4.82 19.47 -9.84
N GLY A 127 5.53 18.58 -9.15
CA GLY A 127 6.04 18.85 -7.81
C GLY A 127 5.99 17.68 -6.84
N LYS A 128 6.10 18.01 -5.55
CA LYS A 128 6.19 17.03 -4.45
C LYS A 128 4.84 16.88 -3.78
N TYR A 129 4.40 15.63 -3.73
CA TYR A 129 3.17 15.22 -3.06
C TYR A 129 3.50 14.31 -1.88
N ILE A 130 2.66 14.34 -0.85
CA ILE A 130 2.71 13.40 0.25
C ILE A 130 1.32 12.83 0.46
N TRP A 131 1.19 11.51 0.38
CA TRP A 131 -0.02 10.82 0.80
C TRP A 131 0.10 10.45 2.27
N ASN A 132 -0.67 11.12 3.12
CA ASN A 132 -0.76 10.81 4.54
C ASN A 132 -1.86 9.78 4.75
N ILE A 133 -1.53 8.63 5.34
CA ILE A 133 -2.44 7.50 5.50
C ILE A 133 -2.41 7.03 6.95
N LYS A 134 -3.60 6.79 7.50
CA LYS A 134 -3.82 6.08 8.75
C LYS A 134 -4.98 5.10 8.56
N SER A 135 -4.66 3.82 8.42
CA SER A 135 -5.66 2.78 8.15
C SER A 135 -5.36 1.47 8.89
N ASN A 136 -6.41 0.67 9.07
CA ASN A 136 -6.32 -0.65 9.69
C ASN A 136 -6.93 -1.70 8.77
N HIS A 137 -6.25 -2.83 8.66
CA HIS A 137 -6.76 -4.03 8.01
C HIS A 137 -7.17 -5.03 9.08
N SER A 138 -8.42 -5.51 9.00
CA SER A 138 -8.93 -6.52 9.91
C SER A 138 -10.02 -7.35 9.25
N LYS A 139 -10.34 -8.51 9.86
CA LYS A 139 -11.50 -9.32 9.49
C LYS A 139 -12.84 -8.57 9.64
N LYS A 140 -12.89 -7.54 10.49
CA LYS A 140 -14.11 -6.80 10.84
C LYS A 140 -14.34 -5.57 9.96
N ASN A 141 -13.30 -5.04 9.33
CA ASN A 141 -13.37 -3.81 8.56
C ASN A 141 -13.71 -4.13 7.11
N ASP A 142 -14.77 -3.51 6.60
CA ASP A 142 -15.18 -3.43 5.19
C ASP A 142 -15.29 -4.73 4.39
N MET A 143 -15.05 -5.89 5.01
CA MET A 143 -15.10 -7.17 4.32
C MET A 143 -16.56 -7.59 4.08
N PRO A 144 -16.94 -7.89 2.83
CA PRO A 144 -18.30 -8.31 2.51
C PRO A 144 -18.73 -9.57 3.29
N LEU A 145 -19.96 -9.55 3.81
CA LEU A 145 -20.55 -10.70 4.54
C LEU A 145 -20.54 -11.99 3.72
N THR A 146 -20.60 -11.86 2.39
CA THR A 146 -20.54 -12.93 1.42
C THR A 146 -19.24 -13.75 1.51
N CYS A 147 -18.12 -13.15 1.93
CA CYS A 147 -16.84 -13.86 2.06
C CYS A 147 -16.69 -14.67 3.35
N LYS A 148 -17.66 -14.58 4.27
CA LYS A 148 -17.54 -15.17 5.62
C LYS A 148 -17.32 -16.68 5.56
N SER A 149 -18.04 -17.39 4.68
CA SER A 149 -17.96 -18.84 4.54
C SER A 149 -16.58 -19.29 4.04
N TYR A 150 -16.08 -18.65 2.97
CA TYR A 150 -14.75 -18.93 2.46
C TYR A 150 -13.64 -18.66 3.49
N ILE A 151 -13.73 -17.55 4.23
CA ILE A 151 -12.73 -17.20 5.26
C ILE A 151 -12.72 -18.21 6.40
N ILE A 152 -13.89 -18.66 6.87
CA ILE A 152 -13.97 -19.73 7.87
C ILE A 152 -13.28 -21.00 7.35
N THR A 153 -13.42 -21.30 6.06
CA THR A 153 -12.75 -22.44 5.43
C THR A 153 -11.23 -22.26 5.42
N LEU A 154 -10.71 -21.06 5.15
CA LEU A 154 -9.27 -20.75 5.22
C LEU A 154 -8.74 -20.83 6.66
N GLU A 155 -9.48 -20.30 7.64
CA GLU A 155 -9.11 -20.35 9.06
C GLU A 155 -9.04 -21.79 9.56
N LYS A 156 -9.97 -22.67 9.14
CA LYS A 156 -9.92 -24.11 9.45
C LYS A 156 -8.70 -24.81 8.85
N LYS A 157 -8.11 -24.27 7.78
CA LYS A 157 -6.82 -24.75 7.21
C LYS A 157 -5.61 -24.18 7.95
N GLY A 158 -5.82 -23.40 9.00
CA GLY A 158 -4.76 -22.74 9.78
C GLY A 158 -4.25 -21.43 9.17
N TYR A 159 -4.98 -20.83 8.22
CA TYR A 159 -4.58 -19.56 7.62
C TYR A 159 -5.04 -18.41 8.52
N ILE A 160 -4.28 -17.33 8.55
CA ILE A 160 -4.49 -16.21 9.46
C ILE A 160 -4.90 -14.99 8.66
N MET A 161 -6.07 -14.43 8.93
CA MET A 161 -6.42 -13.13 8.37
C MET A 161 -5.44 -12.08 8.90
N LEU A 162 -4.87 -11.28 8.01
CA LEU A 162 -3.97 -10.22 8.42
C LEU A 162 -4.72 -9.22 9.32
N GLU A 163 -4.13 -8.90 10.46
CA GLU A 163 -4.57 -7.85 11.37
C GLU A 163 -3.40 -6.87 11.50
N ASP A 164 -3.51 -5.69 10.90
CA ASP A 164 -2.40 -4.75 10.83
C ASP A 164 -2.85 -3.30 10.70
N SER A 165 -1.92 -2.38 10.90
CA SER A 165 -2.13 -0.94 10.78
C SER A 165 -1.03 -0.29 9.95
N ILE A 166 -1.42 0.69 9.15
CA ILE A 166 -0.54 1.55 8.39
C ILE A 166 -0.70 2.96 8.92
N VAL A 167 0.43 3.58 9.29
CA VAL A 167 0.52 5.00 9.63
C VAL A 167 1.74 5.54 8.90
N ALA A 168 1.52 6.12 7.72
CA ALA A 168 2.59 6.44 6.80
C ALA A 168 2.41 7.81 6.15
N LYS A 169 3.54 8.43 5.80
CA LYS A 169 3.63 9.60 4.93
C LYS A 169 4.40 9.18 3.70
N ILE A 170 3.69 8.87 2.62
CA ILE A 170 4.29 8.30 1.42
C ILE A 170 4.63 9.45 0.46
N PRO A 171 5.90 9.67 0.11
CA PRO A 171 6.27 10.74 -0.81
C PRO A 171 6.08 10.31 -2.27
N PHE A 172 5.52 11.21 -3.06
CA PHE A 172 5.25 11.09 -4.49
C PHE A 172 5.88 12.27 -5.24
N ILE A 173 6.29 12.03 -6.48
CA ILE A 173 6.81 13.07 -7.38
C ILE A 173 6.09 12.97 -8.73
N ARG A 174 5.69 14.13 -9.25
CA ARG A 174 5.23 14.31 -10.62
C ARG A 174 6.18 15.22 -11.39
#